data_AF-A0A7K0PIN0-F1
#
_entry.id   AF-A0A7K0PIN0-F1
#
_cell.length_a   1.000
_cell.length_b   1.000
_cell.length_c   1.000
_cell.angle_alpha   90.00
_cell.angle_beta   90.00
_cell.angle_gamma   90.00
#
_symmetry.space_group_name_H-M   'P 1'
#
loop_
_entity.id
_entity.type
_entity.pdbx_description
1 polymer ?
#
loop_
_entity_poly.entity_id
_entity_poly.type
_entity_poly.pdbx_seq_one_letter_code
_entity_poly.pdbx_strand_id
1 'polypeptide(L)'
;MAGLPPLYAHRFGRDKGPDSSRRALRRTLAGAVDGLETDVCLTADGRVAVIHDPWLSLGTTAKGWAHETDWETIEASFLRDRHGVKTAQQPMVIEDLWDQIPNGLPLQLEVKAHGDPDLAARTAEAVCDALRDRPERHGVEIISFHRSACEVAAASGEDARLV
;
A
#
# COMPACT_ATOMS: atom_id res chain seq x y z
N MET A 1 -18.63 15.68 -24.48
CA MET A 1 -17.17 15.52 -24.50
C MET A 1 -16.82 14.60 -23.34
N ALA A 2 -16.13 13.49 -23.57
CA ALA A 2 -15.66 12.65 -22.48
C ALA A 2 -14.55 13.42 -21.72
N GLY A 3 -14.68 13.54 -20.41
CA GLY A 3 -13.62 14.11 -19.57
C GLY A 3 -12.38 13.22 -19.59
N LEU A 4 -11.27 13.74 -19.08
CA LEU A 4 -10.08 12.91 -18.85
C LEU A 4 -10.41 11.77 -17.88
N PRO A 5 -9.83 10.58 -18.05
CA PRO A 5 -9.91 9.54 -17.04
C PRO A 5 -9.23 10.03 -15.74
N PRO A 6 -9.63 9.49 -14.58
CA PRO A 6 -8.99 9.86 -13.33
C PRO A 6 -7.50 9.50 -13.35
N LEU A 7 -6.65 10.39 -12.82
CA LEU A 7 -5.20 10.24 -12.76
C LEU A 7 -4.75 9.95 -11.33
N TYR A 8 -4.33 8.71 -11.09
CA TYR A 8 -3.92 8.27 -9.76
C TYR A 8 -2.41 8.34 -9.57
N ALA A 9 -1.97 8.85 -8.42
CA ALA A 9 -0.56 8.99 -8.13
C ALA A 9 0.05 7.67 -7.65
N HIS A 10 0.68 6.95 -8.58
CA HIS A 10 1.38 5.69 -8.34
C HIS A 10 2.43 5.81 -7.22
N ARG A 11 2.34 4.94 -6.21
CA ARG A 11 3.14 4.91 -4.96
C ARG A 11 3.16 6.26 -4.24
N PHE A 12 1.99 6.87 -4.10
CA PHE A 12 1.78 8.23 -3.60
C PHE A 12 2.51 9.34 -4.39
N GLY A 13 2.86 9.08 -5.65
CA GLY A 13 3.62 10.00 -6.49
C GLY A 13 5.13 9.84 -6.29
N ARG A 14 5.65 8.68 -6.69
CA ARG A 14 7.07 8.28 -6.60
C ARG A 14 8.12 9.28 -7.08
N ASP A 15 7.76 10.23 -7.96
CA ASP A 15 8.70 11.26 -8.39
C ASP A 15 8.96 12.34 -7.31
N LYS A 16 8.09 12.41 -6.30
CA LYS A 16 8.11 13.46 -5.26
C LYS A 16 8.84 13.02 -3.98
N GLY A 17 9.12 11.73 -3.81
CA GLY A 17 9.83 11.16 -2.66
C GLY A 17 10.09 9.66 -2.84
N PRO A 18 10.69 8.97 -1.84
CA PRO A 18 10.73 7.51 -1.85
C PRO A 18 9.33 6.92 -2.03
N ASP A 19 9.26 5.77 -2.70
CA ASP A 19 8.01 5.06 -2.96
C ASP A 19 7.23 4.89 -1.65
N SER A 20 5.93 5.18 -1.70
CA SER A 20 4.99 5.01 -0.58
C SER A 20 5.38 5.72 0.72
N SER A 21 6.20 6.77 0.65
CA SER A 21 6.64 7.53 1.83
C SER A 21 5.68 8.64 2.23
N ARG A 22 5.72 9.03 3.52
CA ARG A 22 5.04 10.24 4.03
C ARG A 22 5.40 11.49 3.23
N ARG A 23 6.65 11.60 2.76
CA ARG A 23 7.11 12.71 1.91
C ARG A 23 6.46 12.69 0.53
N ALA A 24 6.38 11.53 -0.12
CA ALA A 24 5.71 11.42 -1.42
C ALA A 24 4.23 11.80 -1.28
N LEU A 25 3.54 11.20 -0.31
CA LEU A 25 2.14 11.46 0.01
C LEU A 25 1.87 12.96 0.25
N ARG A 26 2.59 13.58 1.19
CA ARG A 26 2.43 15.00 1.51
C ARG A 26 2.65 15.92 0.31
N ARG A 27 3.64 15.62 -0.54
CA ARG A 27 3.94 16.42 -1.73
C ARG A 27 2.93 16.19 -2.86
N THR A 28 2.30 15.02 -2.90
CA THR A 28 1.22 14.73 -3.84
C THR A 28 -0.06 15.45 -3.45
N LEU A 29 -0.45 15.36 -2.18
CA LEU A 29 -1.65 16.03 -1.64
C LEU A 29 -1.54 17.57 -1.63
N ALA A 30 -0.35 18.14 -1.78
CA ALA A 30 -0.16 19.58 -1.95
C ALA A 30 -0.55 20.10 -3.35
N GLY A 31 -0.88 19.22 -4.29
CA GLY A 31 -1.37 19.56 -5.63
C GLY A 31 -2.69 18.86 -5.96
N ALA A 32 -3.19 19.07 -7.17
CA ALA A 32 -4.35 18.35 -7.67
C ALA A 32 -3.98 16.89 -8.00
N VAL A 33 -4.82 15.96 -7.53
CA VAL A 33 -4.74 14.53 -7.84
C VAL A 33 -6.14 13.95 -7.75
N ASP A 34 -6.51 13.05 -8.68
CA ASP A 34 -7.84 12.44 -8.67
C ASP A 34 -7.91 11.22 -7.73
N GLY A 35 -6.76 10.63 -7.40
CA GLY A 35 -6.65 9.50 -6.48
C GLY A 35 -5.20 9.13 -6.19
N LEU A 36 -5.02 8.22 -5.26
CA LEU A 36 -3.73 7.69 -4.84
C LEU A 36 -3.67 6.21 -5.15
N GLU A 37 -2.46 5.71 -5.36
CA GLU A 37 -2.20 4.28 -5.41
C GLU A 37 -0.96 4.00 -4.56
N THR A 38 -0.95 2.85 -3.90
CA THR A 38 0.22 2.27 -3.26
C THR A 38 0.07 0.76 -3.11
N ASP A 39 1.18 0.11 -2.80
CA ASP A 39 1.25 -1.30 -2.52
C ASP A 39 1.23 -1.62 -1.02
N VAL A 40 0.80 -2.84 -0.71
CA VAL A 40 0.83 -3.41 0.63
C VAL A 40 1.38 -4.84 0.65
N CYS A 41 2.13 -5.15 1.70
CA CYS A 41 2.68 -6.47 2.01
C CYS A 41 2.24 -6.90 3.42
N LEU A 42 1.91 -8.17 3.60
CA LEU A 42 1.71 -8.75 4.93
C LEU A 42 3.04 -9.02 5.63
N THR A 43 3.14 -8.71 6.92
CA THR A 43 4.29 -9.02 7.79
C THR A 43 4.13 -10.38 8.47
N ALA A 44 5.20 -10.90 9.09
CA ALA A 44 5.14 -12.18 9.81
C ALA A 44 4.14 -12.15 10.99
N ASP A 45 4.01 -11.00 11.65
CA ASP A 45 3.08 -10.74 12.76
C ASP A 45 1.71 -10.24 12.29
N GLY A 46 1.39 -10.33 10.99
CA GLY A 46 0.06 -10.06 10.44
C GLY A 46 -0.29 -8.58 10.27
N ARG A 47 0.68 -7.67 10.37
CA ARG A 47 0.50 -6.25 10.07
C ARG A 47 0.56 -6.02 8.56
N VAL A 48 -0.06 -4.94 8.10
CA VAL A 48 -0.09 -4.56 6.69
C VAL A 48 0.91 -3.43 6.44
N ALA A 49 2.09 -3.76 5.96
CA ALA A 49 3.14 -2.80 5.64
C ALA A 49 2.90 -2.15 4.27
N VAL A 50 3.04 -0.84 4.18
CA VAL A 50 2.88 -0.06 2.94
C VAL A 50 4.20 -0.01 2.19
N ILE A 51 4.51 -1.07 1.43
CA ILE A 51 5.78 -1.26 0.72
C ILE A 51 5.52 -1.98 -0.62
N HIS A 52 6.14 -1.49 -1.69
CA HIS A 52 6.06 -2.10 -3.02
C HIS A 52 6.76 -3.45 -3.14
N ASP A 53 8.01 -3.56 -2.67
CA ASP A 53 8.83 -4.75 -2.88
C ASP A 53 8.70 -5.72 -1.70
N PRO A 54 8.19 -6.96 -1.89
CA PRO A 54 8.16 -7.96 -0.83
C PRO A 54 9.56 -8.39 -0.36
N TRP A 55 10.56 -8.29 -1.24
CA TRP A 55 11.98 -8.45 -0.88
C TRP A 55 12.50 -7.12 -0.35
N LEU A 56 12.56 -7.00 0.98
CA LEU A 56 12.68 -5.71 1.67
C LEU A 56 13.92 -4.90 1.27
N SER A 57 15.01 -5.57 0.89
CA SER A 57 16.27 -4.90 0.57
C SER A 57 16.24 -4.06 -0.73
N LEU A 58 15.21 -4.23 -1.57
CA LEU A 58 15.02 -3.42 -2.78
C LEU A 58 14.53 -2.01 -2.45
N GLY A 59 13.49 -1.91 -1.61
CA GLY A 59 12.86 -0.64 -1.24
C GLY A 59 13.31 -0.07 0.11
N THR A 60 14.01 -0.85 0.94
CA THR A 60 14.34 -0.47 2.32
C THR A 60 15.76 -0.91 2.73
N THR A 61 16.18 -0.54 3.94
CA THR A 61 17.40 -1.06 4.56
C THR A 61 17.22 -2.37 5.33
N ALA A 62 15.98 -2.87 5.48
CA ALA A 62 15.71 -4.19 6.01
C ALA A 62 16.12 -5.29 5.01
N LYS A 63 16.13 -6.53 5.47
CA LYS A 63 16.54 -7.71 4.69
C LYS A 63 15.48 -8.80 4.80
N GLY A 64 15.47 -9.73 3.85
CA GLY A 64 14.53 -10.84 3.83
C GLY A 64 13.19 -10.47 3.18
N TRP A 65 12.23 -11.38 3.32
CA TRP A 65 10.86 -11.21 2.84
C TRP A 65 9.99 -10.51 3.88
N ALA A 66 9.09 -9.64 3.43
CA ALA A 66 8.13 -8.96 4.30
C ALA A 66 7.30 -9.96 5.14
N HIS A 67 6.76 -11.02 4.51
CA HIS A 67 5.93 -12.02 5.19
C HIS A 67 6.69 -12.94 6.16
N GLU A 68 8.02 -12.82 6.23
CA GLU A 68 8.89 -13.53 7.17
C GLU A 68 9.52 -12.59 8.21
N THR A 69 9.18 -11.30 8.18
CA THR A 69 9.77 -10.27 9.03
C THR A 69 8.69 -9.59 9.86
N ASP A 70 8.88 -9.48 11.17
CA ASP A 70 7.95 -8.77 12.06
C ASP A 70 7.96 -7.26 11.78
N TRP A 71 6.82 -6.61 11.98
CA TRP A 71 6.65 -5.17 11.73
C TRP A 71 7.69 -4.30 12.44
N GLU A 72 8.04 -4.60 13.70
CA GLU A 72 9.03 -3.82 14.46
C GLU A 72 10.38 -3.72 13.72
N THR A 73 10.80 -4.79 13.05
CA THR A 73 12.05 -4.79 12.27
C THR A 73 11.94 -3.95 11.00
N ILE A 74 10.77 -4.00 10.33
CA ILE A 74 10.50 -3.21 9.13
C ILE A 74 10.40 -1.72 9.48
N GLU A 75 9.69 -1.39 10.56
CA GLU A 75 9.51 -0.04 11.08
C GLU A 75 10.85 0.62 11.45
N ALA A 76 11.77 -0.12 12.07
CA ALA A 76 13.11 0.36 12.42
C ALA A 76 14.02 0.60 11.20
N SER A 77 13.59 0.22 9.99
CA SER A 77 14.34 0.39 8.75
C SER A 77 14.09 1.74 8.07
N PHE A 78 14.87 2.03 7.03
CA PHE A 78 14.73 3.25 6.23
C PHE A 78 14.42 2.92 4.77
N LEU A 79 13.51 3.68 4.18
CA LEU A 79 13.21 3.62 2.76
C LEU A 79 14.40 4.07 1.91
N ARG A 80 14.54 3.45 0.75
CA ARG A 80 15.46 3.85 -0.31
C ARG A 80 14.74 4.72 -1.33
N ASP A 81 15.44 5.69 -1.90
CA ASP A 81 14.92 6.42 -3.04
C ASP A 81 15.02 5.59 -4.33
N ARG A 82 14.52 6.13 -5.45
CA ARG A 82 14.56 5.49 -6.77
C ARG A 82 15.97 5.16 -7.29
N HIS A 83 17.01 5.70 -6.65
CA HIS A 83 18.42 5.42 -6.97
C HIS A 83 19.04 4.41 -6.00
N GLY A 84 18.23 3.82 -5.11
CA GLY A 84 18.67 2.83 -4.10
C GLY A 84 19.35 3.47 -2.89
N VAL A 85 19.35 4.80 -2.77
CA VAL A 85 20.04 5.52 -1.69
C VAL A 85 19.15 5.55 -0.45
N LYS A 86 19.71 5.18 0.71
CA LYS A 86 19.04 5.27 2.00
C LYS A 86 18.55 6.70 2.24
N THR A 87 17.30 6.85 2.65
CA THR A 87 16.71 8.13 3.06
C THR A 87 16.48 8.19 4.58
N ALA A 88 15.92 9.30 5.06
CA ALA A 88 15.46 9.45 6.45
C ALA A 88 13.97 9.07 6.64
N GLN A 89 13.30 8.55 5.60
CA GLN A 89 11.91 8.11 5.70
C GLN A 89 11.86 6.66 6.18
N GLN A 90 10.97 6.34 7.09
CA GLN A 90 10.67 4.98 7.52
C GLN A 90 9.43 4.46 6.77
N PRO A 91 9.26 3.13 6.62
CA PRO A 91 8.02 2.54 6.12
C PRO A 91 6.80 2.94 6.97
N MET A 92 5.61 2.82 6.39
CA MET A 92 4.35 3.00 7.11
C MET A 92 3.63 1.65 7.23
N VAL A 93 2.82 1.53 8.27
CA VAL A 93 1.80 0.49 8.35
C VAL A 93 0.47 1.07 7.89
N ILE A 94 -0.49 0.26 7.47
CA ILE A 94 -1.74 0.74 6.87
C ILE A 94 -2.51 1.68 7.81
N GLU A 95 -2.45 1.47 9.13
CA GLU A 95 -3.15 2.32 10.10
C GLU A 95 -2.63 3.75 10.10
N ASP A 96 -1.36 3.98 9.68
CA ASP A 96 -0.82 5.31 9.50
C ASP A 96 -1.53 6.08 8.37
N LEU A 97 -2.03 5.39 7.35
CA LEU A 97 -2.56 6.03 6.15
C LEU A 97 -3.88 6.74 6.40
N TRP A 98 -4.72 6.20 7.28
CA TRP A 98 -6.08 6.67 7.49
C TRP A 98 -6.12 8.15 7.84
N ASP A 99 -5.30 8.60 8.78
CA ASP A 99 -5.32 10.00 9.22
C ASP A 99 -4.51 10.95 8.29
N GLN A 100 -3.78 10.39 7.31
CA GLN A 100 -2.99 11.17 6.35
C GLN A 100 -3.69 11.38 5.01
N ILE A 101 -4.69 10.56 4.69
CA ILE A 101 -5.42 10.62 3.42
C ILE A 101 -6.82 11.19 3.66
N PRO A 102 -7.22 12.24 2.92
CA PRO A 102 -8.59 12.76 2.99
C PRO A 102 -9.60 11.64 2.73
N ASN A 103 -10.60 11.53 3.61
CA ASN A 103 -11.64 10.54 3.43
C ASN A 103 -12.42 10.81 2.13
N GLY A 104 -12.69 9.77 1.35
CA GLY A 104 -13.34 9.86 0.05
C GLY A 104 -12.42 10.24 -1.12
N LEU A 105 -11.14 10.55 -0.89
CA LEU A 105 -10.15 10.56 -1.97
C LEU A 105 -9.90 9.10 -2.40
N PRO A 106 -10.09 8.74 -3.68
CA PRO A 106 -9.84 7.38 -4.14
C PRO A 106 -8.43 6.90 -3.79
N LEU A 107 -8.33 5.70 -3.21
CA LEU A 107 -7.09 5.04 -2.83
C LEU A 107 -7.11 3.61 -3.36
N GLN A 108 -6.19 3.30 -4.26
CA GLN A 108 -5.93 1.93 -4.68
C GLN A 108 -4.84 1.31 -3.81
N LEU A 109 -5.13 0.13 -3.24
CA LEU A 109 -4.18 -0.68 -2.50
C LEU A 109 -3.85 -1.94 -3.29
N GLU A 110 -2.64 -2.00 -3.85
CA GLU A 110 -2.17 -3.21 -4.54
C GLU A 110 -1.67 -4.25 -3.53
N VAL A 111 -2.33 -5.41 -3.50
CA VAL A 111 -1.90 -6.55 -2.68
C VAL A 111 -0.73 -7.27 -3.35
N LYS A 112 0.44 -7.20 -2.70
CA LYS A 112 1.65 -7.93 -3.11
C LYS A 112 1.75 -9.28 -2.41
N ALA A 113 2.09 -10.30 -3.17
CA ALA A 113 2.16 -11.67 -2.64
C ALA A 113 3.30 -12.53 -3.20
N HIS A 114 4.26 -11.94 -3.92
CA HIS A 114 5.39 -12.67 -4.51
C HIS A 114 4.99 -13.93 -5.31
N GLY A 115 3.85 -13.89 -6.01
CA GLY A 115 3.36 -15.02 -6.80
C GLY A 115 2.63 -16.10 -6.00
N ASP A 116 2.46 -15.94 -4.68
CA ASP A 116 1.75 -16.87 -3.80
C ASP A 116 0.27 -16.46 -3.63
N PRO A 117 -0.70 -17.22 -4.18
CA PRO A 117 -2.13 -16.89 -4.05
C PRO A 117 -2.66 -16.95 -2.62
N ASP A 118 -2.11 -17.78 -1.75
CA ASP A 118 -2.56 -17.91 -0.35
C ASP A 118 -2.07 -16.71 0.46
N LEU A 119 -0.82 -16.27 0.22
CA LEU A 119 -0.33 -15.02 0.78
C LEU A 119 -1.14 -13.82 0.28
N ALA A 120 -1.56 -13.82 -0.99
CA ALA A 120 -2.41 -12.77 -1.55
C ALA A 120 -3.77 -12.71 -0.83
N ALA A 121 -4.41 -13.87 -0.61
CA ALA A 121 -5.66 -13.96 0.14
C ALA A 121 -5.50 -13.41 1.56
N ARG A 122 -4.50 -13.88 2.31
CA ARG A 122 -4.22 -13.44 3.69
C ARG A 122 -3.89 -11.95 3.79
N THR A 123 -3.18 -11.41 2.80
CA THR A 123 -2.87 -9.97 2.75
C THR A 123 -4.14 -9.16 2.52
N ALA A 124 -5.01 -9.61 1.60
CA ALA A 124 -6.31 -8.98 1.36
C ALA A 124 -7.23 -9.07 2.59
N GLU A 125 -7.27 -10.20 3.29
CA GLU A 125 -7.99 -10.36 4.56
C GLU A 125 -7.52 -9.31 5.57
N ALA A 126 -6.21 -9.19 5.80
CA ALA A 126 -5.66 -8.21 6.73
C ALA A 126 -5.98 -6.75 6.34
N VAL A 127 -6.03 -6.43 5.05
CA VAL A 127 -6.47 -5.10 4.58
C VAL A 127 -7.96 -4.89 4.87
N CYS A 128 -8.82 -5.87 4.58
CA CYS A 128 -10.25 -5.79 4.86
C CYS A 128 -10.51 -5.64 6.36
N ASP A 129 -9.77 -6.37 7.20
CA ASP A 129 -9.83 -6.27 8.65
C ASP A 129 -9.52 -4.85 9.13
N ALA A 130 -8.45 -4.23 8.61
CA ALA A 130 -8.08 -2.86 8.92
C ALA A 130 -9.13 -1.82 8.46
N LEU A 131 -9.86 -2.09 7.36
CA LEU A 131 -10.95 -1.26 6.88
C LEU A 131 -12.21 -1.42 7.73
N ARG A 132 -12.53 -2.65 8.18
CA ARG A 132 -13.67 -2.93 9.08
C ARG A 132 -13.56 -2.17 10.40
N ASP A 133 -12.35 -1.94 10.89
CA ASP A 133 -12.08 -1.15 12.09
C ASP A 133 -12.23 0.38 11.84
N ARG A 134 -12.43 0.79 10.59
CA ARG A 134 -12.57 2.18 10.13
C ARG A 134 -13.77 2.35 9.19
N PRO A 135 -15.00 2.08 9.64
CA PRO A 135 -16.19 2.09 8.78
C PRO A 135 -16.52 3.47 8.18
N GLU A 136 -15.92 4.55 8.68
CA GLU A 136 -16.02 5.86 8.06
C GLU A 136 -15.24 5.94 6.74
N ARG A 137 -14.26 5.06 6.52
CA ARG A 137 -13.39 5.08 5.33
C ARG A 137 -14.11 4.52 4.13
N HIS A 138 -14.04 5.29 3.04
CA HIS A 138 -14.62 4.95 1.76
C HIS A 138 -13.72 5.44 0.63
N GLY A 139 -13.93 4.90 -0.57
CA GLY A 139 -13.09 5.17 -1.73
C GLY A 139 -11.79 4.36 -1.74
N VAL A 140 -11.73 3.25 -0.99
CA VAL A 140 -10.61 2.31 -1.06
C VAL A 140 -10.97 1.21 -2.05
N GLU A 141 -10.08 0.94 -3.00
CA GLU A 141 -10.20 -0.16 -3.95
C GLU A 141 -9.00 -1.10 -3.77
N ILE A 142 -9.26 -2.38 -3.53
CA ILE A 142 -8.22 -3.41 -3.44
C ILE A 142 -7.94 -3.93 -4.84
N ILE A 143 -6.69 -3.80 -5.29
CA ILE A 143 -6.25 -4.30 -6.59
C ILE A 143 -5.20 -5.40 -6.42
N SER A 144 -5.17 -6.36 -7.34
CA SER A 144 -4.15 -7.42 -7.31
C SER A 144 -4.03 -8.12 -8.65
N PHE A 145 -2.87 -8.71 -8.91
CA PHE A 145 -2.68 -9.71 -9.97
C PHE A 145 -3.22 -11.09 -9.58
N HIS A 146 -3.56 -11.29 -8.30
CA HIS A 146 -4.07 -12.56 -7.78
C HIS A 146 -5.59 -12.51 -7.61
N ARG A 147 -6.27 -13.43 -8.28
CA ARG A 147 -7.73 -13.59 -8.16
C ARG A 147 -8.18 -13.81 -6.72
N SER A 148 -7.41 -14.57 -5.94
CA SER A 148 -7.71 -14.89 -4.54
C SER A 148 -7.83 -13.62 -3.67
N ALA A 149 -6.94 -12.64 -3.85
CA ALA A 149 -7.04 -11.35 -3.14
C ALA A 149 -8.32 -10.59 -3.50
N CYS A 150 -8.68 -10.56 -4.79
CA CYS A 150 -9.88 -9.87 -5.26
C CYS A 150 -11.17 -10.55 -4.78
N GLU A 151 -11.19 -11.89 -4.73
CA GLU A 151 -12.33 -12.67 -4.23
C GLU A 151 -12.55 -12.45 -2.73
N VAL A 152 -11.47 -12.41 -1.94
CA VAL A 152 -11.52 -12.07 -0.51
C VAL A 152 -12.08 -10.66 -0.28
N ALA A 153 -11.56 -9.67 -1.01
CA ALA A 153 -12.01 -8.29 -0.92
C ALA A 153 -13.51 -8.16 -1.25
N ALA A 154 -13.93 -8.72 -2.39
CA ALA A 154 -15.32 -8.68 -2.82
C ALA A 154 -16.26 -9.41 -1.84
N ALA A 155 -15.82 -10.54 -1.27
CA ALA A 155 -16.59 -11.28 -0.27
C ALA A 155 -16.74 -10.52 1.06
N SER A 156 -15.79 -9.62 1.35
CA SER A 156 -15.82 -8.73 2.52
C SER A 156 -16.63 -7.46 2.27
N GLY A 157 -17.12 -7.24 1.05
CA GLY A 157 -17.91 -6.07 0.65
C GLY A 157 -17.07 -4.88 0.16
N GLU A 158 -15.77 -5.08 -0.05
CA GLU A 158 -14.86 -4.04 -0.54
C GLU A 158 -14.82 -4.00 -2.08
N ASP A 159 -14.58 -2.81 -2.63
CA ASP A 159 -14.33 -2.64 -4.07
C ASP A 159 -13.03 -3.37 -4.44
N ALA A 160 -13.07 -4.18 -5.50
CA ALA A 160 -11.92 -4.99 -5.90
C ALA A 160 -11.76 -5.08 -7.42
N ARG A 161 -10.50 -5.11 -7.89
CA ARG A 161 -10.19 -5.27 -9.32
C ARG A 161 -8.93 -6.11 -9.56
N LEU A 162 -9.09 -7.11 -10.43
CA LEU A 162 -7.95 -7.83 -11.01
C LEU A 162 -7.25 -6.94 -12.05
N VAL A 163 -5.95 -6.75 -11.90
CA VAL A 163 -5.11 -5.92 -12.79
C VAL A 163 -4.02 -6.72 -13.49
#